data_AF-A0A6G8ADH6-F1
#
_entry.id   AF-A0A6G8ADH6-F1
#
_cell.length_a   1.000
_cell.length_b   1.000
_cell.length_c   1.000
_cell.angle_alpha   90.00
_cell.angle_beta   90.00
_cell.angle_gamma   90.00
#
_symmetry.space_group_name_H-M   'P 1'
#
loop_
_entity.id
_entity.type
_entity.pdbx_description
1 polymer ?
#
loop_
_entity_poly.entity_id
_entity_poly.type
_entity_poly.pdbx_seq_one_letter_code
_entity_poly.pdbx_strand_id
1 'polypeptide(L)'
;MTLQPSAIPAALFAALLAVAPAWAQPPQQPAHQPFIIAPTIEGMYLCDEATKNARITDIHAAESFCRSHKRNGAAAVMRLLDTLEPGGPKGRTQVGFTLTLQLLGLYQKAPNGSWHIDANRIDAALQLVRDIKRPVVIYLAADHFDTVGPLSKTLAQDPQNLMQLRDGTVPQLGYFGYPILPYTLSTDPTIPVNKYRFEALELVAKRIASLPTAVQRRIVAINLLGELHQMFPDFENGMGMAVTMRTTDYSPQSVAGFRQWLQAKYQTTDELHQRTGLRYGSFGDVPAPSKDIRTETLQSFGEHYDTYAAGTLPLGGWLWDPDNAIQRLELYVDGKPSDTIGRYLNRLDVYRALAEVTSPNTGYRIDYDYTGLRPGRHIAQVIAHSQQGRSLLAEREFVVVPRDQSRTSSRTPTGLKNLNSTEKILPGIRTYMDMPKPLQDVYYNPLARDWNAYRAAQVYAFLDGFYERAVKAGLPADKLYSHQIVPNVNSSWNHQLFAVDTTLQGNTRWKQGLNMYGGATNSPWMNSFIAQRKITGYGVPEFNPQQWKREGVHLAAMQTHMNAGARFIAPYYFSVVPQRFKANVEQDVNRMELAPDNPKDGSDKFYRAIIELAKQ
;
A
#
# COMPACT_ATOMS: atom_id res chain seq x y z
N MET A 1 58.83 -14.03 -43.04
CA MET A 1 59.49 -13.76 -44.34
C MET A 1 58.38 -13.66 -45.38
N THR A 2 57.92 -12.44 -45.62
CA THR A 2 58.25 -11.56 -46.78
C THR A 2 57.30 -11.85 -47.95
N LEU A 3 56.62 -10.91 -48.61
CA LEU A 3 56.51 -9.45 -48.55
C LEU A 3 55.29 -9.11 -49.45
N GLN A 4 54.51 -8.09 -49.08
CA GLN A 4 53.61 -7.35 -49.98
C GLN A 4 54.42 -6.60 -51.06
N PRO A 5 53.87 -6.20 -52.24
CA PRO A 5 53.04 -4.96 -52.31
C PRO A 5 52.00 -4.79 -53.45
N SER A 6 51.04 -3.89 -53.17
CA SER A 6 50.44 -2.82 -53.99
C SER A 6 49.62 -3.08 -55.29
N ALA A 7 48.29 -2.99 -55.13
CA ALA A 7 47.32 -2.01 -55.67
C ALA A 7 47.30 -1.49 -57.15
N ILE A 8 46.15 -1.79 -57.82
CA ILE A 8 45.20 -0.90 -58.59
C ILE A 8 45.61 -0.44 -60.03
N PRO A 9 44.73 -0.18 -61.04
CA PRO A 9 43.24 -0.03 -61.09
C PRO A 9 42.43 -0.67 -62.26
N ALA A 10 41.10 -0.59 -62.07
CA ALA A 10 40.01 -0.23 -63.02
C ALA A 10 39.68 -1.06 -64.26
N ALA A 11 38.48 -1.66 -64.28
CA ALA A 11 37.28 -1.10 -64.93
C ALA A 11 36.20 -2.20 -65.05
N LEU A 12 34.93 -1.87 -64.75
CA LEU A 12 33.76 -2.04 -65.63
C LEU A 12 32.42 -2.08 -64.85
N PHE A 13 31.51 -1.27 -65.39
CA PHE A 13 30.10 -1.08 -65.09
C PHE A 13 29.27 -2.36 -64.96
N ALA A 14 28.34 -2.37 -64.01
CA ALA A 14 27.07 -3.09 -64.10
C ALA A 14 25.95 -2.31 -63.41
N ALA A 15 24.77 -2.31 -64.04
CA ALA A 15 23.61 -1.49 -63.74
C ALA A 15 22.94 -1.81 -62.39
N LEU A 16 22.56 -0.78 -61.63
CA LEU A 16 21.76 -0.85 -60.42
C LEU A 16 20.29 -0.51 -60.74
N LEU A 17 19.41 -1.50 -60.58
CA LEU A 17 17.97 -1.31 -60.46
C LEU A 17 17.67 -0.60 -59.13
N ALA A 18 16.98 0.54 -59.20
CA ALA A 18 16.55 1.29 -58.03
C ALA A 18 15.42 0.55 -57.29
N VAL A 19 15.74 -0.09 -56.18
CA VAL A 19 14.76 -0.51 -55.17
C VAL A 19 14.56 0.66 -54.23
N ALA A 20 13.39 1.28 -54.27
CA ALA A 20 13.01 2.29 -53.28
C ALA A 20 12.95 1.63 -51.89
N PRO A 21 13.60 2.19 -50.85
CA PRO A 21 13.49 1.65 -49.51
C PRO A 21 12.07 1.88 -49.03
N ALA A 22 11.35 0.81 -48.72
CA ALA A 22 10.11 0.89 -47.94
C ALA A 22 10.49 1.46 -46.57
N TRP A 23 10.14 2.72 -46.33
CA TRP A 23 10.24 3.33 -45.01
C TRP A 23 9.31 2.54 -44.10
N ALA A 24 9.88 1.71 -43.22
CA ALA A 24 9.15 1.07 -42.16
C ALA A 24 8.46 2.18 -41.34
N GLN A 25 7.14 2.24 -41.39
CA GLN A 25 6.41 3.10 -40.48
C GLN A 25 6.81 2.69 -39.05
N PRO A 26 7.14 3.66 -38.17
CA PRO A 26 7.35 3.33 -36.76
C PRO A 26 6.10 2.60 -36.27
N PRO A 27 6.25 1.56 -35.42
CA PRO A 27 5.11 0.84 -34.89
C PRO A 27 4.13 1.88 -34.31
N GLN A 28 2.90 1.89 -34.82
CA GLN A 28 1.82 2.71 -34.28
C GLN A 28 1.78 2.46 -32.77
N GLN A 29 2.16 3.47 -31.98
CA GLN A 29 2.01 3.42 -30.54
C GLN A 29 0.54 3.08 -30.27
N PRO A 30 0.24 2.07 -29.43
CA PRO A 30 -1.14 1.78 -29.08
C PRO A 30 -1.76 3.09 -28.58
N ALA A 31 -2.92 3.45 -29.14
CA ALA A 31 -3.63 4.67 -28.76
C ALA A 31 -3.64 4.77 -27.23
N HIS A 32 -2.94 5.77 -26.67
CA HIS A 32 -2.78 5.89 -25.22
C HIS A 32 -4.16 5.88 -24.58
N GLN A 33 -4.46 4.85 -23.79
CA GLN A 33 -5.72 4.81 -23.06
C GLN A 33 -5.77 6.03 -22.12
N PRO A 34 -6.93 6.67 -21.94
CA PRO A 34 -7.02 7.89 -21.14
C PRO A 34 -6.64 7.62 -19.68
N PHE A 35 -5.97 8.58 -19.05
CA PHE A 35 -5.72 8.58 -17.62
C PHE A 35 -7.00 8.99 -16.89
N ILE A 36 -7.45 8.18 -15.92
CA ILE A 36 -8.74 8.38 -15.27
C ILE A 36 -8.55 8.94 -13.87
N ILE A 37 -9.21 10.06 -13.57
CA ILE A 37 -9.37 10.58 -12.21
C ILE A 37 -10.73 10.12 -11.69
N ALA A 38 -10.76 9.12 -10.80
CA ALA A 38 -11.97 8.47 -10.33
C ALA A 38 -12.14 8.63 -8.80
N PRO A 39 -12.54 9.82 -8.31
CA PRO A 39 -12.69 10.02 -6.89
C PRO A 39 -13.83 9.18 -6.30
N THR A 40 -13.74 8.90 -4.99
CA THR A 40 -14.91 8.45 -4.23
C THR A 40 -15.93 9.59 -4.16
N ILE A 41 -17.22 9.29 -4.28
CA ILE A 41 -18.27 10.29 -4.16
C ILE A 41 -19.26 9.84 -3.09
N GLU A 42 -19.42 10.64 -2.05
CA GLU A 42 -20.40 10.42 -1.01
C GLU A 42 -21.79 10.88 -1.48
N GLY A 43 -22.83 10.12 -1.11
CA GLY A 43 -24.22 10.48 -1.45
C GLY A 43 -24.69 9.98 -2.81
N MET A 44 -23.97 9.06 -3.46
CA MET A 44 -24.35 8.53 -4.77
C MET A 44 -25.71 7.82 -4.80
N TYR A 45 -26.21 7.34 -3.66
CA TYR A 45 -27.53 6.71 -3.55
C TYR A 45 -28.66 7.71 -3.24
N LEU A 46 -28.36 9.01 -3.08
CA LEU A 46 -29.33 10.05 -2.76
C LEU A 46 -29.91 10.70 -4.03
N CYS A 47 -31.19 10.43 -4.29
CA CYS A 47 -32.00 11.06 -5.33
C CYS A 47 -32.47 12.47 -4.94
N ASP A 48 -32.63 13.34 -5.94
CA ASP A 48 -33.02 14.76 -5.76
C ASP A 48 -34.38 14.92 -5.06
N GLU A 49 -35.28 13.94 -5.15
CA GLU A 49 -36.58 13.96 -4.48
C GLU A 49 -36.45 13.81 -2.97
N ALA A 50 -35.59 12.90 -2.50
CA ALA A 50 -35.37 12.70 -1.08
C ALA A 50 -34.65 13.91 -0.47
N THR A 51 -33.69 14.49 -1.19
CA THR A 51 -32.95 15.66 -0.72
C THR A 51 -33.82 16.91 -0.60
N LYS A 52 -34.87 17.04 -1.43
CA LYS A 52 -35.87 18.13 -1.36
C LYS A 52 -37.03 17.85 -0.39
N ASN A 53 -37.22 16.60 0.04
CA ASN A 53 -38.28 16.26 0.98
C ASN A 53 -37.88 16.65 2.41
N ALA A 54 -38.43 17.75 2.91
CA ALA A 54 -38.18 18.26 4.26
C ALA A 54 -38.62 17.30 5.38
N ARG A 55 -39.49 16.31 5.10
CA ARG A 55 -39.91 15.31 6.09
C ARG A 55 -38.86 14.21 6.31
N ILE A 56 -37.94 14.03 5.38
CA ILE A 56 -36.85 13.08 5.52
C ILE A 56 -35.69 13.81 6.17
N THR A 57 -35.38 13.50 7.42
CA THR A 57 -34.34 14.20 8.21
C THR A 57 -33.03 13.42 8.32
N ASP A 58 -33.03 12.14 7.91
CA ASP A 58 -31.90 11.23 8.04
C ASP A 58 -31.43 10.72 6.67
N ILE A 59 -30.12 10.55 6.50
CA ILE A 59 -29.50 10.14 5.25
C ILE A 59 -29.86 8.69 4.88
N HIS A 60 -29.90 7.76 5.85
CA HIS A 60 -30.23 6.36 5.58
C HIS A 60 -31.71 6.20 5.20
N ALA A 61 -32.59 7.01 5.81
CA ALA A 61 -33.98 7.13 5.40
C ALA A 61 -34.12 7.69 3.97
N ALA A 62 -33.30 8.69 3.60
CA ALA A 62 -33.26 9.24 2.25
C ALA A 62 -32.79 8.21 1.21
N GLU A 63 -31.70 7.49 1.47
CA GLU A 63 -31.21 6.42 0.59
C GLU A 63 -32.23 5.29 0.46
N SER A 64 -32.90 4.94 1.56
CA SER A 64 -33.95 3.91 1.55
C SER A 64 -35.18 4.35 0.76
N PHE A 65 -35.59 5.62 0.87
CA PHE A 65 -36.63 6.22 0.03
C PHE A 65 -36.25 6.14 -1.45
N CYS A 66 -35.02 6.54 -1.81
CA CYS A 66 -34.59 6.52 -3.20
C CYS A 66 -34.58 5.10 -3.77
N ARG A 67 -34.03 4.14 -3.01
CA ARG A 67 -34.00 2.73 -3.39
C ARG A 67 -35.41 2.15 -3.57
N SER A 68 -36.35 2.43 -2.66
CA SER A 68 -37.73 1.91 -2.77
C SER A 68 -38.49 2.49 -3.97
N HIS A 69 -38.15 3.71 -4.39
CA HIS A 69 -38.72 4.35 -5.58
C HIS A 69 -37.90 4.11 -6.85
N LYS A 70 -36.90 3.22 -6.81
CA LYS A 70 -35.98 2.93 -7.94
C LYS A 70 -35.31 4.19 -8.51
N ARG A 71 -35.00 5.16 -7.65
CA ARG A 71 -34.23 6.37 -7.95
C ARG A 71 -32.85 6.30 -7.29
N ASN A 72 -31.92 7.11 -7.77
CA ASN A 72 -30.56 7.18 -7.28
C ASN A 72 -29.98 8.60 -7.45
N GLY A 73 -28.74 8.82 -7.02
CA GLY A 73 -28.07 10.12 -7.08
C GLY A 73 -27.30 10.41 -8.36
N ALA A 74 -27.52 9.67 -9.45
CA ALA A 74 -26.76 9.83 -10.69
C ALA A 74 -26.80 11.27 -11.23
N ALA A 75 -27.94 11.97 -11.10
CA ALA A 75 -28.06 13.36 -11.54
C ALA A 75 -27.14 14.31 -10.74
N ALA A 76 -27.08 14.15 -9.41
CA ALA A 76 -26.21 14.95 -8.56
C ALA A 76 -24.73 14.68 -8.83
N VAL A 77 -24.38 13.40 -8.99
CA VAL A 77 -23.03 12.98 -9.37
C VAL A 77 -22.64 13.55 -10.74
N MET A 78 -23.52 13.49 -11.74
CA MET A 78 -23.23 14.04 -13.07
C MET A 78 -22.97 15.55 -13.03
N ARG A 79 -23.74 16.33 -12.23
CA ARG A 79 -23.49 17.78 -12.06
C ARG A 79 -22.11 18.06 -11.47
N LEU A 80 -21.68 17.29 -10.47
CA LEU A 80 -20.32 17.37 -9.94
C LEU A 80 -19.28 17.04 -11.01
N LEU A 81 -19.45 15.92 -11.72
CA LEU A 81 -18.48 15.48 -12.74
C LEU A 81 -18.42 16.43 -13.95
N ASP A 82 -19.53 17.08 -14.32
CA ASP A 82 -19.56 18.15 -15.33
C ASP A 82 -18.83 19.42 -14.86
N THR A 83 -18.75 19.65 -13.55
CA THR A 83 -17.98 20.76 -12.96
C THR A 83 -16.48 20.43 -12.98
N LEU A 84 -16.12 19.18 -12.68
CA LEU A 84 -14.73 18.71 -12.69
C LEU A 84 -14.16 18.59 -14.09
N GLU A 85 -14.97 18.19 -15.07
CA GLU A 85 -14.60 18.05 -16.48
C GLU A 85 -15.67 18.67 -17.39
N PRO A 86 -15.61 20.00 -17.60
CA PRO A 86 -16.53 20.69 -18.49
C PRO A 86 -16.44 20.14 -19.93
N GLY A 87 -17.56 19.66 -20.47
CA GLY A 87 -17.62 19.07 -21.81
C GLY A 87 -17.56 17.53 -21.85
N GLY A 88 -17.41 16.88 -20.68
CA GLY A 88 -17.48 15.44 -20.50
C GLY A 88 -16.19 14.68 -20.85
N PRO A 89 -16.19 13.34 -20.73
CA PRO A 89 -14.99 12.50 -20.72
C PRO A 89 -14.34 12.45 -22.11
N LYS A 90 -13.45 13.40 -22.38
CA LYS A 90 -12.80 13.60 -23.68
C LYS A 90 -11.30 13.83 -23.48
N GLY A 91 -10.50 13.40 -24.46
CA GLY A 91 -9.06 13.65 -24.42
C GLY A 91 -8.27 12.65 -23.59
N ARG A 92 -7.08 13.07 -23.16
CA ARG A 92 -6.06 12.22 -22.54
C ARG A 92 -6.30 11.99 -21.05
N THR A 93 -6.96 12.93 -20.37
CA THR A 93 -7.43 12.80 -19.00
C THR A 93 -8.95 12.76 -19.01
N GLN A 94 -9.57 11.88 -18.22
CA GLN A 94 -11.03 11.85 -18.06
C GLN A 94 -11.40 11.75 -16.60
N VAL A 95 -12.51 12.39 -16.20
CA VAL A 95 -13.01 12.33 -14.83
C VAL A 95 -14.15 11.33 -14.72
N GLY A 96 -13.96 10.37 -13.83
CA GLY A 96 -14.87 9.28 -13.53
C GLY A 96 -15.33 9.31 -12.08
N PHE A 97 -15.64 8.13 -11.55
CA PHE A 97 -15.96 7.95 -10.13
C PHE A 97 -15.54 6.56 -9.66
N THR A 98 -15.38 6.40 -8.35
CA THR A 98 -15.20 5.10 -7.71
C THR A 98 -16.51 4.63 -7.10
N LEU A 99 -16.93 3.41 -7.44
CA LEU A 99 -18.09 2.74 -6.86
C LEU A 99 -17.63 1.63 -5.91
N THR A 100 -17.83 1.82 -4.61
CA THR A 100 -17.50 0.82 -3.60
C THR A 100 -18.69 -0.09 -3.32
N LEU A 101 -18.48 -1.40 -3.36
CA LEU A 101 -19.40 -2.43 -2.90
C LEU A 101 -18.74 -3.24 -1.78
N GLN A 102 -19.27 -3.11 -0.56
CA GLN A 102 -18.92 -3.96 0.58
C GLN A 102 -19.62 -5.31 0.45
N LEU A 103 -18.86 -6.38 0.24
CA LEU A 103 -19.39 -7.68 -0.15
C LEU A 103 -20.23 -8.34 0.96
N LEU A 104 -19.77 -8.30 2.22
CA LEU A 104 -20.54 -8.76 3.37
C LEU A 104 -21.73 -7.84 3.65
N GLY A 105 -21.57 -6.55 3.37
CA GLY A 105 -22.64 -5.56 3.41
C GLY A 105 -23.81 -5.82 2.44
N LEU A 106 -23.69 -6.76 1.49
CA LEU A 106 -24.77 -7.15 0.58
C LEU A 106 -25.78 -8.13 1.21
N TYR A 107 -25.45 -8.76 2.34
CA TYR A 107 -26.30 -9.77 2.94
C TYR A 107 -27.40 -9.19 3.82
N GLN A 108 -28.54 -9.87 3.81
CA GLN A 108 -29.65 -9.66 4.72
C GLN A 108 -30.07 -10.98 5.37
N LYS A 109 -30.67 -10.86 6.56
CA LYS A 109 -31.17 -12.02 7.30
C LYS A 109 -32.61 -12.29 6.87
N ALA A 110 -32.88 -13.50 6.39
CA ALA A 110 -34.23 -13.95 6.07
C ALA A 110 -35.03 -14.29 7.34
N PRO A 111 -36.38 -14.37 7.27
CA PRO A 111 -37.23 -14.68 8.43
C PRO A 111 -36.93 -16.03 9.10
N ASN A 112 -36.46 -17.01 8.33
CA ASN A 112 -36.02 -18.33 8.81
C ASN A 112 -34.61 -18.31 9.46
N GLY A 113 -33.97 -17.15 9.53
CA GLY A 113 -32.65 -16.95 10.13
C GLY A 113 -31.46 -17.15 9.19
N SER A 114 -31.65 -17.62 7.95
CA SER A 114 -30.55 -17.80 6.99
C SER A 114 -30.12 -16.48 6.34
N TRP A 115 -28.87 -16.43 5.90
CA TRP A 115 -28.28 -15.29 5.21
C TRP A 115 -28.40 -15.44 3.70
N HIS A 116 -28.86 -14.39 3.03
CA HIS A 116 -28.91 -14.33 1.57
C HIS A 116 -28.47 -12.95 1.08
N ILE A 117 -27.90 -12.91 -0.13
CA ILE A 117 -27.53 -11.66 -0.77
C ILE A 117 -28.81 -10.91 -1.22
N ASP A 118 -28.94 -9.65 -0.82
CA ASP A 118 -29.99 -8.76 -1.31
C ASP A 118 -29.66 -8.29 -2.73
N ALA A 119 -30.23 -8.97 -3.72
CA ALA A 119 -30.02 -8.65 -5.13
C ALA A 119 -30.36 -7.20 -5.49
N ASN A 120 -31.29 -6.55 -4.77
CA ASN A 120 -31.64 -5.16 -5.02
C ASN A 120 -30.48 -4.20 -4.72
N ARG A 121 -29.60 -4.53 -3.76
CA ARG A 121 -28.40 -3.72 -3.47
C ARG A 121 -27.42 -3.77 -4.63
N ILE A 122 -27.20 -4.97 -5.19
CA ILE A 122 -26.35 -5.13 -6.38
C ILE A 122 -26.98 -4.39 -7.56
N ASP A 123 -28.27 -4.59 -7.82
CA ASP A 123 -28.96 -3.97 -8.94
C ASP A 123 -28.95 -2.43 -8.82
N ALA A 124 -29.12 -1.87 -7.62
CA ALA A 124 -29.01 -0.43 -7.37
C ALA A 124 -27.60 0.12 -7.65
N ALA A 125 -26.56 -0.57 -7.19
CA ALA A 125 -25.17 -0.20 -7.44
C ALA A 125 -24.83 -0.25 -8.94
N LEU A 126 -25.24 -1.32 -9.63
CA LEU A 126 -25.03 -1.45 -11.07
C LEU A 126 -25.90 -0.48 -11.88
N GLN A 127 -27.04 -0.06 -11.35
CA GLN A 127 -27.86 0.99 -11.95
C GLN A 127 -27.11 2.34 -11.95
N LEU A 128 -26.36 2.67 -10.89
CA LEU A 128 -25.49 3.85 -10.91
C LEU A 128 -24.45 3.80 -12.04
N VAL A 129 -23.82 2.63 -12.24
CA VAL A 129 -22.90 2.43 -13.36
C VAL A 129 -23.60 2.66 -14.70
N ARG A 130 -24.86 2.22 -14.84
CA ARG A 130 -25.65 2.47 -16.05
C ARG A 130 -25.97 3.95 -16.22
N ASP A 131 -26.41 4.63 -15.18
CA ASP A 131 -26.97 5.99 -15.26
C ASP A 131 -25.91 7.09 -15.34
N ILE A 132 -24.82 6.95 -14.59
CA ILE A 132 -23.71 7.92 -14.61
C ILE A 132 -22.84 7.62 -15.83
N LYS A 133 -22.96 8.40 -16.90
CA LYS A 133 -22.27 8.18 -18.20
C LYS A 133 -20.81 8.64 -18.18
N ARG A 134 -20.04 8.16 -17.20
CA ARG A 134 -18.60 8.42 -17.02
C ARG A 134 -17.82 7.11 -16.85
N PRO A 135 -16.47 7.14 -16.99
CA PRO A 135 -15.60 6.05 -16.56
C PRO A 135 -15.82 5.72 -15.08
N VAL A 136 -15.69 4.45 -14.71
CA VAL A 136 -15.86 3.99 -13.32
C VAL A 136 -14.76 3.02 -12.91
N VAL A 137 -14.24 3.22 -11.71
CA VAL A 137 -13.46 2.21 -10.97
C VAL A 137 -14.42 1.53 -10.01
N ILE A 138 -14.48 0.20 -10.03
CA ILE A 138 -15.30 -0.55 -9.07
C ILE A 138 -14.37 -1.05 -7.96
N TYR A 139 -14.72 -0.81 -6.71
CA TYR A 139 -14.02 -1.36 -5.56
C TYR A 139 -14.89 -2.44 -4.91
N LEU A 140 -14.44 -3.70 -4.97
CA LEU A 140 -15.08 -4.84 -4.33
C LEU A 140 -14.45 -5.06 -2.95
N ALA A 141 -14.95 -4.31 -1.96
CA ALA A 141 -14.45 -4.31 -0.60
C ALA A 141 -14.81 -5.61 0.12
N ALA A 142 -13.80 -6.32 0.61
CA ALA A 142 -13.94 -7.56 1.36
C ALA A 142 -12.76 -7.76 2.33
N ASP A 143 -12.10 -6.68 2.73
CA ASP A 143 -11.02 -6.65 3.70
C ASP A 143 -11.57 -6.34 5.12
N HIS A 144 -10.76 -5.68 5.95
CA HIS A 144 -11.09 -5.30 7.31
C HIS A 144 -12.09 -4.13 7.43
N PHE A 145 -12.35 -3.40 6.34
CA PHE A 145 -13.35 -2.33 6.28
C PHE A 145 -14.76 -2.83 5.91
N ASP A 146 -14.94 -4.09 5.52
CA ASP A 146 -16.24 -4.70 5.20
C ASP A 146 -17.04 -5.03 6.48
N THR A 147 -17.39 -4.00 7.23
CA THR A 147 -18.02 -4.07 8.56
C THR A 147 -19.47 -3.60 8.57
N VAL A 148 -20.00 -3.19 7.41
CA VAL A 148 -21.38 -2.71 7.30
C VAL A 148 -22.38 -3.86 7.25
N GLY A 149 -23.53 -3.64 7.90
CA GLY A 149 -24.66 -4.55 7.85
C GLY A 149 -24.67 -5.59 8.98
N PRO A 150 -25.75 -6.39 9.04
CA PRO A 150 -25.97 -7.30 10.17
C PRO A 150 -25.12 -8.59 10.09
N LEU A 151 -24.67 -9.01 8.90
CA LEU A 151 -23.85 -10.22 8.75
C LEU A 151 -22.47 -10.05 9.40
N SER A 152 -21.76 -8.96 9.13
CA SER A 152 -20.44 -8.69 9.72
C SER A 152 -20.47 -8.71 11.25
N LYS A 153 -21.54 -8.18 11.86
CA LYS A 153 -21.76 -8.24 13.32
C LYS A 153 -21.91 -9.67 13.84
N THR A 154 -22.59 -10.54 13.10
CA THR A 154 -22.72 -11.96 13.47
C THR A 154 -21.40 -12.71 13.27
N LEU A 155 -20.70 -12.48 12.16
CA LEU A 155 -19.41 -13.12 11.87
C LEU A 155 -18.34 -12.75 12.91
N ALA A 156 -18.37 -11.51 13.40
CA ALA A 156 -17.46 -11.03 14.43
C ALA A 156 -17.61 -11.74 15.80
N GLN A 157 -18.70 -12.47 16.03
CA GLN A 157 -18.92 -13.23 17.28
C GLN A 157 -18.23 -14.61 17.25
N ASP A 158 -17.84 -15.08 16.08
CA ASP A 158 -17.19 -16.38 15.91
C ASP A 158 -15.68 -16.17 15.64
N PRO A 159 -14.80 -16.57 16.58
CA PRO A 159 -13.37 -16.34 16.48
C PRO A 159 -12.70 -17.10 15.32
N GLN A 160 -13.36 -18.06 14.66
CA GLN A 160 -12.84 -18.69 13.44
C GLN A 160 -12.77 -17.71 12.26
N ASN A 161 -13.60 -16.67 12.27
CA ASN A 161 -13.64 -15.65 11.22
C ASN A 161 -12.56 -14.58 11.38
N LEU A 162 -11.86 -14.56 12.51
CA LEU A 162 -11.04 -13.44 12.95
C LEU A 162 -9.60 -13.89 13.23
N MET A 163 -8.66 -13.06 12.81
CA MET A 163 -7.27 -13.17 13.18
C MET A 163 -7.08 -12.88 14.67
N GLN A 164 -6.15 -13.59 15.29
CA GLN A 164 -5.92 -13.54 16.73
C GLN A 164 -4.50 -13.07 17.04
N LEU A 165 -4.36 -12.36 18.15
CA LEU A 165 -3.09 -12.13 18.81
C LEU A 165 -2.65 -13.42 19.52
N ARG A 166 -1.38 -13.49 19.92
CA ARG A 166 -0.79 -14.67 20.57
C ARG A 166 -1.51 -15.16 21.83
N ASP A 167 -2.24 -14.27 22.51
CA ASP A 167 -3.01 -14.56 23.72
C ASP A 167 -4.43 -15.09 23.40
N GLY A 168 -4.73 -15.32 22.11
CA GLY A 168 -6.03 -15.76 21.62
C GLY A 168 -7.06 -14.64 21.48
N THR A 169 -6.71 -13.40 21.86
CA THR A 169 -7.63 -12.26 21.76
C THR A 169 -7.69 -11.72 20.34
N VAL A 170 -8.85 -11.15 19.98
CA VAL A 170 -9.04 -10.43 18.71
C VAL A 170 -8.74 -8.94 18.96
N PRO A 171 -7.84 -8.30 18.18
CA PRO A 171 -7.57 -6.88 18.35
C PRO A 171 -8.83 -6.07 18.09
N GLN A 172 -9.20 -5.20 19.03
CA GLN A 172 -10.27 -4.22 18.87
C GLN A 172 -9.68 -2.99 18.21
N LEU A 173 -10.16 -2.65 17.02
CA LEU A 173 -9.55 -1.64 16.17
C LEU A 173 -10.63 -0.71 15.62
N GLY A 174 -10.25 0.53 15.37
CA GLY A 174 -11.05 1.49 14.63
C GLY A 174 -10.21 2.19 13.57
N TYR A 175 -10.86 2.94 12.69
CA TYR A 175 -10.19 3.86 11.78
C TYR A 175 -11.11 5.04 11.50
N PHE A 176 -10.66 6.26 11.80
CA PHE A 176 -11.49 7.47 11.73
C PHE A 176 -12.87 7.36 12.43
N GLY A 177 -12.93 6.63 13.55
CA GLY A 177 -14.17 6.42 14.30
C GLY A 177 -15.08 5.30 13.75
N TYR A 178 -14.69 4.63 12.67
CA TYR A 178 -15.39 3.46 12.14
C TYR A 178 -14.77 2.17 12.67
N PRO A 179 -15.56 1.15 13.05
CA PRO A 179 -15.02 -0.14 13.46
C PRO A 179 -14.44 -0.89 12.25
N ILE A 180 -13.28 -1.48 12.44
CA ILE A 180 -12.68 -2.43 11.49
C ILE A 180 -12.59 -3.82 12.12
N LEU A 181 -12.68 -4.87 11.30
CA LEU A 181 -12.67 -6.25 11.77
C LEU A 181 -11.46 -7.01 11.21
N PRO A 182 -10.63 -7.65 12.05
CA PRO A 182 -9.42 -8.33 11.62
C PRO A 182 -9.77 -9.72 11.05
N TYR A 183 -10.48 -9.80 9.94
CA TYR A 183 -10.92 -11.07 9.38
C TYR A 183 -9.74 -11.98 8.98
N THR A 184 -9.92 -13.30 9.10
CA THR A 184 -8.89 -14.28 8.74
C THR A 184 -8.40 -14.14 7.29
N LEU A 185 -7.11 -14.43 7.09
CA LEU A 185 -6.45 -14.52 5.79
C LEU A 185 -6.30 -15.97 5.31
N SER A 186 -6.91 -16.94 6.01
CA SER A 186 -7.02 -18.31 5.51
C SER A 186 -7.79 -18.33 4.19
N THR A 187 -7.36 -19.14 3.23
CA THR A 187 -8.08 -19.35 1.96
C THR A 187 -9.17 -20.40 2.04
N ASP A 188 -9.36 -21.01 3.22
CA ASP A 188 -10.33 -22.07 3.44
C ASP A 188 -11.76 -21.55 3.22
N PRO A 189 -12.50 -22.05 2.21
CA PRO A 189 -13.85 -21.60 1.91
C PRO A 189 -14.89 -22.13 2.91
N THR A 190 -14.53 -23.07 3.79
CA THR A 190 -15.43 -23.61 4.82
C THR A 190 -15.58 -22.68 6.02
N ILE A 191 -14.63 -21.76 6.21
CA ILE A 191 -14.75 -20.72 7.24
C ILE A 191 -15.92 -19.79 6.88
N PRO A 192 -16.86 -19.50 7.81
CA PRO A 192 -18.08 -18.76 7.50
C PRO A 192 -17.84 -17.43 6.77
N VAL A 193 -16.91 -16.59 7.22
CA VAL A 193 -16.63 -15.29 6.57
C VAL A 193 -16.18 -15.47 5.12
N ASN A 194 -15.35 -16.47 4.84
CA ASN A 194 -14.84 -16.72 3.50
C ASN A 194 -15.93 -17.26 2.57
N LYS A 195 -16.80 -18.15 3.08
CA LYS A 195 -17.97 -18.60 2.34
C LYS A 195 -18.77 -17.40 1.82
N TYR A 196 -19.12 -16.46 2.70
CA TYR A 196 -19.94 -15.30 2.33
C TYR A 196 -19.21 -14.32 1.41
N ARG A 197 -17.92 -14.05 1.68
CA ARG A 197 -17.07 -13.22 0.83
C ARG A 197 -16.96 -13.76 -0.59
N PHE A 198 -16.68 -15.05 -0.74
CA PHE A 198 -16.53 -15.70 -2.04
C PHE A 198 -17.86 -15.78 -2.79
N GLU A 199 -18.96 -16.14 -2.12
CA GLU A 199 -20.29 -16.17 -2.73
C GLU A 199 -20.71 -14.78 -3.24
N ALA A 200 -20.47 -13.72 -2.46
CA ALA A 200 -20.77 -12.35 -2.86
C ALA A 200 -19.89 -11.89 -4.02
N LEU A 201 -18.58 -12.15 -3.98
CA LEU A 201 -17.65 -11.85 -5.07
C LEU A 201 -18.13 -12.50 -6.38
N GLU A 202 -18.42 -13.79 -6.34
CA GLU A 202 -18.82 -14.56 -7.52
C GLU A 202 -20.15 -14.08 -8.10
N LEU A 203 -21.12 -13.73 -7.25
CA LEU A 203 -22.40 -13.17 -7.71
C LEU A 203 -22.22 -11.78 -8.31
N VAL A 204 -21.50 -10.87 -7.65
CA VAL A 204 -21.24 -9.51 -8.15
C VAL A 204 -20.46 -9.56 -9.46
N ALA A 205 -19.44 -10.41 -9.55
CA ALA A 205 -18.66 -10.65 -10.76
C ALA A 205 -19.54 -11.05 -11.94
N LYS A 206 -20.43 -12.05 -11.76
CA LYS A 206 -21.38 -12.48 -12.79
C LYS A 206 -22.33 -11.37 -13.21
N ARG A 207 -22.78 -10.54 -12.25
CA ARG A 207 -23.68 -9.40 -12.51
C ARG A 207 -22.98 -8.26 -13.25
N ILE A 208 -21.69 -8.02 -12.99
CA ILE A 208 -20.86 -7.07 -13.76
C ILE A 208 -20.65 -7.59 -15.18
N ALA A 209 -20.32 -8.88 -15.33
CA ALA A 209 -20.08 -9.51 -16.63
C ALA A 209 -21.34 -9.58 -17.51
N SER A 210 -22.54 -9.50 -16.93
CA SER A 210 -23.81 -9.47 -17.67
C SER A 210 -24.30 -8.05 -18.02
N LEU A 211 -23.58 -7.00 -17.63
CA LEU A 211 -23.92 -5.64 -18.05
C LEU A 211 -23.83 -5.50 -19.58
N PRO A 212 -24.58 -4.58 -20.21
CA PRO A 212 -24.42 -4.30 -21.63
C PRO A 212 -22.96 -3.93 -21.94
N THR A 213 -22.43 -4.37 -23.09
CA THR A 213 -21.02 -4.16 -23.47
C THR A 213 -20.60 -2.68 -23.41
N ALA A 214 -21.47 -1.76 -23.80
CA ALA A 214 -21.23 -0.32 -23.72
C ALA A 214 -21.04 0.18 -22.26
N VAL A 215 -21.68 -0.47 -21.30
CA VAL A 215 -21.51 -0.18 -19.86
C VAL A 215 -20.21 -0.81 -19.36
N GLN A 216 -19.92 -2.06 -19.70
CA GLN A 216 -18.68 -2.74 -19.32
C GLN A 216 -17.42 -2.00 -19.81
N ARG A 217 -17.47 -1.39 -21.00
CA ARG A 217 -16.37 -0.58 -21.54
C ARG A 217 -16.03 0.65 -20.69
N ARG A 218 -16.98 1.16 -19.90
CA ARG A 218 -16.76 2.28 -18.97
C ARG A 218 -16.15 1.85 -17.64
N ILE A 219 -16.20 0.57 -17.30
CA ILE A 219 -15.47 0.04 -16.15
C ILE A 219 -13.99 0.00 -16.53
N VAL A 220 -13.17 0.86 -15.94
CA VAL A 220 -11.75 1.00 -16.29
C VAL A 220 -10.85 0.14 -15.42
N ALA A 221 -11.28 -0.15 -14.20
CA ALA A 221 -10.59 -0.99 -13.22
C ALA A 221 -11.58 -1.57 -12.22
N ILE A 222 -11.21 -2.70 -11.63
CA ILE A 222 -11.89 -3.37 -10.52
C ILE A 222 -10.83 -3.65 -9.45
N ASN A 223 -10.86 -2.90 -8.35
CA ASN A 223 -10.02 -3.13 -7.19
C ASN A 223 -10.61 -4.30 -6.39
N LEU A 224 -9.79 -5.30 -6.13
CA LEU A 224 -10.15 -6.47 -5.34
C LEU A 224 -9.80 -6.25 -3.87
N LEU A 225 -10.67 -6.73 -2.98
CA LEU A 225 -10.50 -6.80 -1.53
C LEU A 225 -10.44 -5.45 -0.83
N GLY A 226 -9.38 -4.68 -1.02
CA GLY A 226 -9.01 -3.55 -0.17
C GLY A 226 -7.60 -3.71 0.38
N GLU A 227 -7.23 -2.90 1.37
CA GLU A 227 -5.90 -2.93 2.00
C GLU A 227 -5.73 -4.24 2.78
N LEU A 228 -5.24 -5.27 2.09
CA LEU A 228 -5.08 -6.61 2.66
C LEU A 228 -3.71 -6.73 3.33
N HIS A 229 -3.73 -6.90 4.65
CA HIS A 229 -2.53 -7.09 5.45
C HIS A 229 -2.84 -7.82 6.77
N GLN A 230 -1.80 -8.25 7.45
CA GLN A 230 -1.92 -8.72 8.84
C GLN A 230 -2.25 -7.55 9.76
N MET A 231 -2.98 -7.81 10.84
CA MET A 231 -3.37 -6.81 11.82
C MET A 231 -2.40 -6.76 13.00
N PHE A 232 -2.48 -5.67 13.74
CA PHE A 232 -1.68 -5.40 14.93
C PHE A 232 -2.45 -4.42 15.83
N PRO A 233 -2.17 -4.40 17.15
CA PRO A 233 -2.81 -3.44 18.06
C PRO A 233 -2.50 -2.00 17.68
N ASP A 234 -3.45 -1.08 17.94
CA ASP A 234 -3.29 0.36 17.70
C ASP A 234 -2.98 0.72 16.23
N PHE A 235 -3.58 -0.03 15.29
CA PHE A 235 -3.44 0.17 13.85
C PHE A 235 -3.71 1.63 13.43
N GLU A 236 -4.71 2.27 14.05
CA GLU A 236 -5.12 3.64 13.80
C GLU A 236 -4.05 4.70 14.10
N ASN A 237 -3.22 4.49 15.12
CA ASN A 237 -2.28 5.50 15.61
C ASN A 237 -0.81 5.08 15.47
N GLY A 238 -0.53 3.78 15.31
CA GLY A 238 0.77 3.18 15.58
C GLY A 238 1.33 2.34 14.45
N MET A 239 1.85 2.96 13.39
CA MET A 239 2.56 2.26 12.31
C MET A 239 4.09 2.24 12.49
N GLY A 240 4.58 2.87 13.57
CA GLY A 240 6.00 3.11 13.81
C GLY A 240 6.78 1.91 14.36
N MET A 241 8.04 2.17 14.72
CA MET A 241 8.97 1.18 15.28
C MET A 241 8.80 1.06 16.81
N ALA A 242 7.74 0.39 17.26
CA ALA A 242 7.66 -0.08 18.65
C ALA A 242 8.73 -1.17 18.91
N VAL A 243 9.30 -1.27 20.11
CA VAL A 243 10.29 -2.32 20.41
C VAL A 243 9.58 -3.69 20.49
N THR A 244 8.46 -3.75 21.20
CA THR A 244 7.65 -4.97 21.32
C THR A 244 6.76 -5.12 20.08
N MET A 245 6.98 -6.20 19.33
CA MET A 245 6.21 -6.50 18.12
C MET A 245 5.01 -7.38 18.46
N ARG A 246 3.79 -6.86 18.25
CA ARG A 246 2.55 -7.62 18.34
C ARG A 246 1.86 -7.62 17.00
N THR A 247 1.58 -8.79 16.46
CA THR A 247 0.92 -8.96 15.16
C THR A 247 -0.12 -10.06 15.23
N THR A 248 -0.92 -10.17 14.19
CA THR A 248 -1.66 -11.37 13.82
C THR A 248 -0.91 -12.14 12.71
N ASP A 249 -1.24 -13.39 12.40
CA ASP A 249 -2.32 -14.21 12.95
C ASP A 249 -1.78 -15.42 13.74
N TYR A 250 -2.11 -15.48 15.02
CA TYR A 250 -1.77 -16.57 15.94
C TYR A 250 -2.96 -17.50 16.21
N SER A 251 -4.01 -17.44 15.40
CA SER A 251 -5.08 -18.43 15.44
C SER A 251 -4.51 -19.85 15.34
N PRO A 252 -5.15 -20.88 15.95
CA PRO A 252 -4.66 -22.25 15.89
C PRO A 252 -4.42 -22.76 14.47
N GLN A 253 -5.26 -22.35 13.51
CA GLN A 253 -5.11 -22.67 12.09
C GLN A 253 -3.86 -22.03 11.48
N SER A 254 -3.60 -20.75 11.77
CA SER A 254 -2.43 -20.05 11.25
C SER A 254 -1.12 -20.65 11.79
N VAL A 255 -1.06 -20.96 13.08
CA VAL A 255 0.11 -21.62 13.71
C VAL A 255 0.35 -23.02 13.14
N ALA A 256 -0.72 -23.80 12.94
CA ALA A 256 -0.62 -25.10 12.26
C ALA A 256 -0.12 -24.96 10.83
N GLY A 257 -0.61 -23.97 10.08
CA GLY A 257 -0.18 -23.68 8.72
C GLY A 257 1.29 -23.25 8.64
N PHE A 258 1.80 -22.50 9.63
CA PHE A 258 3.22 -22.16 9.71
C PHE A 258 4.10 -23.40 9.87
N ARG A 259 3.70 -24.35 10.72
CA ARG A 259 4.43 -25.61 10.89
C ARG A 259 4.45 -26.44 9.61
N GLN A 260 3.32 -26.49 8.89
CA GLN A 260 3.25 -27.14 7.57
C GLN A 260 4.13 -26.41 6.54
N TRP A 261 4.16 -25.08 6.55
CA TRP A 261 5.01 -24.28 5.68
C TRP A 261 6.50 -24.53 5.96
N LEU A 262 6.89 -24.62 7.25
CA LEU A 262 8.25 -24.98 7.64
C LEU A 262 8.61 -26.40 7.19
N GLN A 263 7.68 -27.35 7.34
CA GLN A 263 7.87 -28.72 6.86
C GLN A 263 8.08 -28.75 5.34
N ALA A 264 7.30 -27.99 4.56
CA ALA A 264 7.51 -27.89 3.12
C ALA A 264 8.85 -27.23 2.76
N LYS A 265 9.26 -26.20 3.52
CA LYS A 265 10.50 -25.46 3.28
C LYS A 265 11.77 -26.25 3.62
N TYR A 266 11.79 -26.92 4.78
CA TYR A 266 12.98 -27.59 5.30
C TYR A 266 12.95 -29.10 5.08
N GLN A 267 11.80 -29.70 4.79
CA GLN A 267 11.58 -31.14 4.60
C GLN A 267 11.78 -31.98 5.87
N THR A 268 12.88 -31.80 6.60
CA THR A 268 13.22 -32.51 7.84
C THR A 268 13.60 -31.56 8.97
N THR A 269 13.46 -32.01 10.22
CA THR A 269 13.91 -31.24 11.39
C THR A 269 15.43 -31.12 11.48
N ASP A 270 16.16 -32.07 10.91
CA ASP A 270 17.63 -32.00 10.79
C ASP A 270 18.06 -30.90 9.83
N GLU A 271 17.41 -30.75 8.68
CA GLU A 271 17.71 -29.65 7.75
C GLU A 271 17.34 -28.30 8.35
N LEU A 272 16.21 -28.21 9.06
CA LEU A 272 15.87 -27.02 9.84
C LEU A 272 16.97 -26.70 10.86
N HIS A 273 17.47 -27.71 11.58
CA HIS A 273 18.55 -27.53 12.55
C HIS A 273 19.85 -27.05 11.89
N GLN A 274 20.26 -27.66 10.79
CA GLN A 274 21.48 -27.25 10.07
C GLN A 274 21.39 -25.80 9.59
N ARG A 275 20.23 -25.37 9.09
CA ARG A 275 20.06 -24.01 8.53
C ARG A 275 19.79 -22.93 9.57
N THR A 276 19.22 -23.28 10.72
CA THR A 276 18.77 -22.29 11.71
C THR A 276 19.58 -22.33 13.00
N GLY A 277 20.23 -23.47 13.30
CA GLY A 277 20.85 -23.77 14.59
C GLY A 277 19.84 -24.08 15.71
N LEU A 278 18.54 -24.18 15.41
CA LEU A 278 17.48 -24.51 16.39
C LEU A 278 17.11 -25.98 16.27
N ARG A 279 16.83 -26.67 17.37
CA ARG A 279 16.57 -28.12 17.37
C ARG A 279 15.19 -28.43 17.94
N TYR A 280 14.44 -29.29 17.24
CA TYR A 280 13.09 -29.73 17.60
C TYR A 280 12.93 -31.22 17.28
N GLY A 281 12.09 -31.92 18.05
CA GLY A 281 11.81 -33.35 17.83
C GLY A 281 10.95 -33.59 16.58
N SER A 282 10.00 -32.68 16.33
CA SER A 282 9.12 -32.67 15.16
C SER A 282 8.78 -31.23 14.75
N PHE A 283 8.21 -31.04 13.55
CA PHE A 283 7.65 -29.74 13.17
C PHE A 283 6.47 -29.30 14.05
N GLY A 284 5.80 -30.26 14.71
CA GLY A 284 4.75 -29.99 15.70
C GLY A 284 5.25 -29.24 16.93
N ASP A 285 6.53 -29.36 17.25
CA ASP A 285 7.16 -28.74 18.43
C ASP A 285 7.69 -27.33 18.14
N VAL A 286 7.71 -26.90 16.88
CA VAL A 286 8.22 -25.57 16.51
C VAL A 286 7.24 -24.50 16.99
N PRO A 287 7.67 -23.51 17.78
CA PRO A 287 6.82 -22.40 18.19
C PRO A 287 6.62 -21.41 17.04
N ALA A 288 5.44 -20.77 16.99
CA ALA A 288 5.32 -19.48 16.31
C ALA A 288 6.01 -18.42 17.18
N PRO A 289 7.06 -17.73 16.70
CA PRO A 289 7.76 -16.72 17.49
C PRO A 289 6.80 -15.63 17.92
N SER A 290 6.79 -15.27 19.20
CA SER A 290 5.82 -14.30 19.72
C SER A 290 6.25 -13.57 20.99
N LYS A 291 7.36 -13.97 21.63
CA LYS A 291 7.79 -13.47 22.94
C LYS A 291 8.94 -12.47 22.84
N ASP A 292 8.89 -11.38 23.59
CA ASP A 292 10.02 -10.46 23.69
C ASP A 292 10.97 -10.95 24.79
N ILE A 293 12.21 -11.28 24.44
CA ILE A 293 13.21 -11.87 25.34
C ILE A 293 13.57 -10.92 26.50
N ARG A 294 13.31 -9.62 26.34
CA ARG A 294 13.59 -8.60 27.37
C ARG A 294 12.54 -8.59 28.48
N THR A 295 11.33 -9.05 28.19
CA THR A 295 10.19 -8.98 29.11
C THR A 295 9.64 -10.35 29.48
N GLU A 296 10.01 -11.40 28.74
CA GLU A 296 9.43 -12.73 28.88
C GLU A 296 10.48 -13.83 28.84
N THR A 297 10.31 -14.84 29.71
CA THR A 297 11.14 -16.03 29.73
C THR A 297 10.84 -16.92 28.51
N LEU A 298 11.89 -17.30 27.79
CA LEU A 298 11.82 -18.23 26.66
C LEU A 298 12.06 -19.67 27.13
N GLN A 299 11.27 -20.61 26.61
CA GLN A 299 11.53 -22.05 26.71
C GLN A 299 12.54 -22.50 25.65
N SER A 300 12.52 -21.85 24.49
CA SER A 300 13.54 -21.99 23.45
C SER A 300 13.79 -20.65 22.80
N PHE A 301 15.02 -20.42 22.32
CA PHE A 301 15.35 -19.18 21.63
C PHE A 301 14.45 -18.89 20.41
N GLY A 302 13.90 -19.95 19.79
CA GLY A 302 12.98 -19.83 18.67
C GLY A 302 11.66 -19.11 18.98
N GLU A 303 11.30 -18.94 20.25
CA GLU A 303 10.10 -18.17 20.66
C GLU A 303 10.29 -16.65 20.54
N HIS A 304 11.53 -16.17 20.43
CA HIS A 304 11.81 -14.74 20.46
C HIS A 304 11.25 -14.00 19.24
N TYR A 305 10.50 -12.93 19.46
CA TYR A 305 9.96 -12.07 18.44
C TYR A 305 9.88 -10.62 18.95
N ASP A 306 10.69 -9.77 18.34
CA ASP A 306 10.63 -8.31 18.46
C ASP A 306 10.76 -7.70 17.06
N THR A 307 10.75 -6.37 16.98
CA THR A 307 10.82 -5.63 15.71
C THR A 307 12.09 -5.90 14.89
N TYR A 308 13.16 -6.39 15.51
CA TYR A 308 14.46 -6.65 14.87
C TYR A 308 14.80 -8.14 14.78
N ALA A 309 14.01 -9.03 15.40
CA ALA A 309 14.31 -10.45 15.58
C ALA A 309 14.50 -11.20 14.25
N ALA A 310 13.89 -10.69 13.17
CA ALA A 310 14.04 -11.23 11.82
C ALA A 310 15.44 -11.01 11.18
N GLY A 311 16.33 -10.25 11.84
CA GLY A 311 17.71 -10.01 11.36
C GLY A 311 17.93 -8.65 10.71
N THR A 312 16.94 -7.76 10.77
CA THR A 312 16.99 -6.43 10.16
C THR A 312 16.98 -5.35 11.23
N LEU A 313 17.91 -4.39 11.12
CA LEU A 313 18.00 -3.20 11.96
C LEU A 313 17.81 -1.94 11.10
N PRO A 314 16.62 -1.32 11.15
CA PRO A 314 16.38 -0.08 10.43
C PRO A 314 17.22 1.06 11.00
N LEU A 315 17.97 1.72 10.11
CA LEU A 315 18.76 2.92 10.35
C LEU A 315 18.16 4.04 9.52
N GLY A 316 17.48 4.98 10.17
CA GLY A 316 16.63 5.91 9.46
C GLY A 316 16.21 7.14 10.25
N GLY A 317 15.74 8.13 9.50
CA GLY A 317 15.40 9.45 10.01
C GLY A 317 14.77 10.34 8.95
N TRP A 318 14.93 11.65 9.12
CA TRP A 318 14.59 12.66 8.12
C TRP A 318 15.72 13.66 7.92
N LEU A 319 15.81 14.18 6.69
CA LEU A 319 16.80 15.12 6.21
C LEU A 319 16.11 16.18 5.35
N TRP A 320 16.14 17.43 5.80
CA TRP A 320 15.79 18.60 5.02
C TRP A 320 17.04 19.15 4.35
N ASP A 321 17.05 19.08 3.02
CA ASP A 321 18.15 19.49 2.13
C ASP A 321 17.58 20.33 0.98
N PRO A 322 17.21 21.60 1.23
CA PRO A 322 16.46 22.41 0.27
C PRO A 322 17.25 22.71 -1.01
N ASP A 323 18.57 22.81 -0.91
CA ASP A 323 19.47 23.15 -2.02
C ASP A 323 20.03 21.92 -2.74
N ASN A 324 19.61 20.71 -2.33
CA ASN A 324 20.14 19.43 -2.82
C ASN A 324 21.68 19.36 -2.75
N ALA A 325 22.26 19.88 -1.67
CA ALA A 325 23.71 19.92 -1.48
C ALA A 325 24.30 18.53 -1.22
N ILE A 326 23.52 17.61 -0.64
CA ILE A 326 23.92 16.23 -0.39
C ILE A 326 23.62 15.40 -1.63
N GLN A 327 24.65 14.75 -2.18
CA GLN A 327 24.55 13.94 -3.39
C GLN A 327 24.15 12.49 -3.06
N ARG A 328 24.67 11.93 -1.97
CA ARG A 328 24.34 10.57 -1.49
C ARG A 328 24.57 10.42 0.01
N LEU A 329 23.93 9.42 0.58
CA LEU A 329 24.15 8.94 1.94
C LEU A 329 24.69 7.52 1.90
N GLU A 330 25.73 7.22 2.68
CA GLU A 330 26.30 5.89 2.81
C GLU A 330 26.30 5.45 4.27
N LEU A 331 26.00 4.18 4.52
CA LEU A 331 26.14 3.55 5.81
C LEU A 331 27.56 2.98 5.97
N TYR A 332 28.18 3.26 7.11
CA TYR A 332 29.37 2.57 7.58
C TYR A 332 29.06 1.86 8.90
N VAL A 333 29.48 0.60 9.03
CA VAL A 333 29.38 -0.18 10.29
C VAL A 333 30.77 -0.60 10.72
N ASP A 334 31.16 -0.24 11.94
CA ASP A 334 32.52 -0.43 12.47
C ASP A 334 33.61 0.07 11.51
N GLY A 335 33.37 1.26 10.94
CA GLY A 335 34.30 1.93 10.02
C GLY A 335 34.36 1.31 8.62
N LYS A 336 33.63 0.23 8.36
CA LYS A 336 33.57 -0.44 7.05
C LYS A 336 32.36 0.06 6.25
N PRO A 337 32.52 0.35 4.95
CA PRO A 337 31.40 0.69 4.09
C PRO A 337 30.41 -0.48 4.04
N SER A 338 29.12 -0.17 4.14
CA SER A 338 28.03 -1.14 4.03
C SER A 338 27.28 -0.95 2.70
N ASP A 339 26.42 0.06 2.61
CA ASP A 339 25.60 0.32 1.41
C ASP A 339 25.10 1.77 1.36
N THR A 340 24.50 2.16 0.24
CA THR A 340 23.82 3.44 0.03
C THR A 340 22.49 3.46 0.78
N ILE A 341 22.21 4.58 1.44
CA ILE A 341 20.96 4.79 2.19
C ILE A 341 19.92 5.42 1.27
N GLY A 342 18.73 4.81 1.21
CA GLY A 342 17.60 5.33 0.46
C GLY A 342 17.16 6.70 0.99
N ARG A 343 16.82 7.61 0.08
CA ARG A 343 16.33 8.97 0.37
C ARG A 343 14.96 9.21 -0.26
N TYR A 344 14.37 10.35 0.09
CA TYR A 344 13.10 10.85 -0.45
C TYR A 344 11.90 9.98 -0.07
N LEU A 345 11.99 9.33 1.10
CA LEU A 345 10.86 8.66 1.71
C LEU A 345 9.88 9.69 2.30
N ASN A 346 8.62 9.30 2.38
CA ASN A 346 7.55 10.10 2.95
C ASN A 346 7.74 10.31 4.47
N ARG A 347 7.69 11.57 4.88
CA ARG A 347 7.66 12.07 6.26
C ARG A 347 6.70 13.24 6.35
N LEU A 348 5.43 12.91 6.10
CA LEU A 348 4.34 13.88 6.16
C LEU A 348 4.18 14.47 7.57
N ASP A 349 4.50 13.71 8.61
CA ASP A 349 4.57 14.18 10.00
C ASP A 349 5.54 15.35 10.17
N VAL A 350 6.77 15.24 9.63
CA VAL A 350 7.78 16.31 9.67
C VAL A 350 7.32 17.52 8.86
N TYR A 351 6.76 17.26 7.68
CA TYR A 351 6.19 18.32 6.84
C TYR A 351 5.05 19.04 7.55
N ARG A 352 4.15 18.36 8.27
CA ARG A 352 3.08 19.05 9.03
C ARG A 352 3.64 19.85 10.20
N ALA A 353 4.66 19.33 10.88
CA ALA A 353 5.21 19.90 12.11
C ALA A 353 6.11 21.14 11.90
N LEU A 354 6.91 21.18 10.83
CA LEU A 354 7.95 22.21 10.64
C LEU A 354 7.64 23.12 9.46
N ALA A 355 7.41 24.42 9.71
CA ALA A 355 6.99 25.39 8.69
C ALA A 355 7.96 25.47 7.49
N GLU A 356 9.26 25.43 7.75
CA GLU A 356 10.35 25.50 6.78
C GLU A 356 10.47 24.27 5.87
N VAL A 357 9.96 23.11 6.31
CA VAL A 357 9.97 21.87 5.51
C VAL A 357 8.81 21.95 4.52
N THR A 358 9.13 22.29 3.27
CA THR A 358 8.12 22.54 2.22
C THR A 358 7.84 21.32 1.33
N SER A 359 8.45 20.17 1.61
CA SER A 359 8.15 18.88 0.96
C SER A 359 8.12 17.76 2.00
N PRO A 360 7.21 16.78 1.90
CA PRO A 360 7.19 15.60 2.77
C PRO A 360 8.23 14.54 2.41
N ASN A 361 8.97 14.67 1.31
CA ASN A 361 9.96 13.69 0.87
C ASN A 361 11.33 13.88 1.55
N THR A 362 11.33 13.94 2.89
CA THR A 362 12.55 14.16 3.69
C THR A 362 13.11 12.90 4.32
N GLY A 363 12.38 11.79 4.29
CA GLY A 363 12.82 10.56 4.93
C GLY A 363 14.07 9.94 4.28
N TYR A 364 14.93 9.36 5.11
CA TYR A 364 15.99 8.45 4.69
C TYR A 364 15.95 7.17 5.52
N ARG A 365 16.32 6.04 4.91
CA ARG A 365 16.34 4.74 5.59
C ARG A 365 17.18 3.71 4.85
N ILE A 366 17.83 2.85 5.62
CA ILE A 366 18.32 1.54 5.20
C ILE A 366 17.88 0.49 6.22
N ASP A 367 17.43 -0.66 5.73
CA ASP A 367 17.08 -1.83 6.52
C ASP A 367 18.32 -2.75 6.58
N TYR A 368 19.20 -2.53 7.56
CA TYR A 368 20.51 -3.19 7.61
C TYR A 368 20.40 -4.63 8.11
N ASP A 369 20.93 -5.58 7.34
CA ASP A 369 21.08 -6.97 7.76
C ASP A 369 22.24 -7.11 8.75
N TYR A 370 21.91 -7.32 10.02
CA TYR A 370 22.90 -7.48 11.09
C TYR A 370 23.30 -8.95 11.33
N THR A 371 22.71 -9.91 10.62
CA THR A 371 22.88 -11.34 10.92
C THR A 371 24.31 -11.83 10.70
N GLY A 372 25.09 -11.13 9.88
CA GLY A 372 26.51 -11.41 9.65
C GLY A 372 27.46 -10.83 10.71
N LEU A 373 26.96 -10.03 11.66
CA LEU A 373 27.78 -9.44 12.71
C LEU A 373 28.05 -10.43 13.84
N ARG A 374 29.24 -10.31 14.45
CA ARG A 374 29.60 -11.09 15.64
C ARG A 374 28.94 -10.48 16.88
N PRO A 375 28.62 -11.27 17.92
CA PRO A 375 28.12 -10.72 19.17
C PRO A 375 29.06 -9.65 19.77
N GLY A 376 28.52 -8.51 20.19
CA GLY A 376 29.29 -7.36 20.68
C GLY A 376 28.64 -6.00 20.40
N ARG A 377 29.31 -4.93 20.85
CA ARG A 377 28.97 -3.55 20.51
C ARG A 377 29.44 -3.20 19.10
N HIS A 378 28.59 -2.48 18.38
CA HIS A 378 28.82 -1.99 17.02
C HIS A 378 28.46 -0.51 16.93
N ILE A 379 29.04 0.19 15.95
CA ILE A 379 28.67 1.57 15.62
C ILE A 379 28.26 1.67 14.15
N ALA A 380 27.07 2.22 13.92
CA ALA A 380 26.57 2.61 12.61
C ALA A 380 26.73 4.13 12.43
N GLN A 381 27.33 4.54 11.31
CA GLN A 381 27.54 5.95 10.96
C GLN A 381 26.95 6.22 9.58
N VAL A 382 26.07 7.23 9.50
CA VAL A 382 25.49 7.73 8.26
C VAL A 382 26.37 8.87 7.75
N ILE A 383 26.99 8.67 6.59
CA ILE A 383 27.93 9.60 5.99
C ILE A 383 27.28 10.30 4.81
N ALA A 384 27.24 11.63 4.85
CA ALA A 384 26.80 12.45 3.73
C ALA A 384 27.99 12.77 2.81
N HIS A 385 27.76 12.70 1.50
CA HIS A 385 28.71 13.12 0.48
C HIS A 385 28.16 14.37 -0.22
N SER A 386 28.95 15.43 -0.25
CA SER A 386 28.67 16.68 -0.95
C SER A 386 29.91 17.20 -1.69
N GLN A 387 29.79 18.35 -2.35
CA GLN A 387 30.93 19.02 -2.99
C GLN A 387 32.01 19.46 -1.98
N GLN A 388 31.64 19.66 -0.72
CA GLN A 388 32.52 20.03 0.39
C GLN A 388 33.22 18.81 1.02
N GLY A 389 32.97 17.60 0.49
CA GLY A 389 33.55 16.35 0.93
C GLY A 389 32.60 15.48 1.77
N ARG A 390 33.19 14.61 2.59
CA ARG A 390 32.44 13.68 3.45
C ARG A 390 32.20 14.30 4.82
N SER A 391 30.99 14.13 5.35
CA SER A 391 30.61 14.56 6.70
C SER A 391 29.77 13.53 7.43
N LEU A 392 29.75 13.62 8.76
CA LEU A 392 28.92 12.78 9.61
C LEU A 392 27.50 13.37 9.64
N LEU A 393 26.51 12.64 9.15
CA LEU A 393 25.10 13.04 9.24
C LEU A 393 24.51 12.61 10.58
N ALA A 394 24.74 11.36 10.97
CA ALA A 394 24.28 10.79 12.22
C ALA A 394 25.09 9.54 12.57
N GLU A 395 25.05 9.13 13.84
CA GLU A 395 25.59 7.85 14.29
C GLU A 395 24.79 7.24 15.45
N ARG A 396 24.82 5.91 15.53
CA ARG A 396 24.17 5.12 16.57
C ARG A 396 25.04 3.91 16.91
N GLU A 397 25.24 3.68 18.20
CA GLU A 397 25.74 2.40 18.68
C GLU A 397 24.57 1.43 18.93
N PHE A 398 24.83 0.15 18.69
CA PHE A 398 23.89 -0.96 18.95
C PHE A 398 24.66 -2.20 19.39
N VAL A 399 23.95 -3.21 19.91
CA VAL A 399 24.54 -4.41 20.49
C VAL A 399 23.94 -5.65 19.86
N VAL A 400 24.78 -6.50 19.26
CA VAL A 400 24.36 -7.84 18.82
C VAL A 400 24.55 -8.79 19.99
N VAL A 401 23.46 -9.37 20.47
CA VAL A 401 23.46 -10.24 21.66
C VAL A 401 23.45 -11.72 21.21
N PRO A 402 24.31 -12.59 21.79
CA PRO A 402 24.31 -14.00 21.43
C PRO A 402 23.04 -14.68 21.93
N ARG A 403 22.66 -15.79 21.30
CA ARG A 403 21.40 -16.49 21.58
C ARG A 403 21.31 -17.05 23.01
N ASP A 404 22.45 -17.38 23.60
CA ASP A 404 22.57 -17.84 24.99
C ASP A 404 22.54 -16.68 26.00
N GLN A 405 22.39 -15.43 25.53
CA GLN A 405 22.42 -14.20 26.33
C GLN A 405 23.69 -14.04 27.17
N SER A 406 24.78 -14.73 26.79
CA SER A 406 26.06 -14.57 27.44
C SER A 406 26.57 -13.13 27.31
N ARG A 407 27.43 -12.73 28.26
CA ARG A 407 27.95 -11.36 28.33
C ARG A 407 28.68 -10.99 27.05
N THR A 408 28.26 -9.90 26.42
CA THR A 408 28.91 -9.37 25.21
C THR A 408 30.22 -8.65 25.55
N SER A 409 31.15 -8.62 24.59
CA SER A 409 32.39 -7.86 24.74
C SER A 409 32.09 -6.37 24.94
N SER A 410 32.71 -5.76 25.96
CA SER A 410 32.62 -4.31 26.22
C SER A 410 33.52 -3.47 25.31
N ARG A 411 34.23 -4.09 24.35
CA ARG A 411 35.15 -3.41 23.43
C ARG A 411 34.43 -2.28 22.70
N THR A 412 35.00 -1.08 22.76
CA THR A 412 34.48 0.07 22.03
C THR A 412 34.54 -0.19 20.52
N PRO A 413 33.42 -0.04 19.80
CA PRO A 413 33.40 -0.20 18.35
C PRO A 413 34.30 0.86 17.67
N THR A 414 34.92 0.49 16.55
CA THR A 414 35.84 1.39 15.83
C THR A 414 35.10 2.04 14.67
N GLY A 415 34.65 3.29 14.83
CA GLY A 415 34.06 4.08 13.75
C GLY A 415 35.08 4.87 12.93
N LEU A 416 34.60 5.50 11.85
CA LEU A 416 35.29 6.59 11.17
C LEU A 416 35.50 7.77 12.14
N LYS A 417 36.64 8.44 12.00
CA LYS A 417 37.07 9.56 12.85
C LYS A 417 37.29 10.82 12.02
N ASN A 418 37.40 11.96 12.70
CA ASN A 418 37.75 13.26 12.11
C ASN A 418 36.77 13.76 11.04
N LEU A 419 35.49 13.45 11.18
CA LEU A 419 34.42 13.96 10.32
C LEU A 419 33.74 15.14 10.99
N ASN A 420 33.58 16.25 10.27
CA ASN A 420 32.72 17.34 10.71
C ASN A 420 31.25 16.91 10.64
N SER A 421 30.41 17.45 11.52
CA SER A 421 28.95 17.32 11.39
C SER A 421 28.47 17.96 10.09
N THR A 422 27.53 17.30 9.41
CA THR A 422 26.96 17.76 8.14
C THR A 422 26.32 19.14 8.26
N GLU A 423 25.57 19.40 9.33
CA GLU A 423 24.92 20.71 9.57
C GLU A 423 25.94 21.85 9.76
N LYS A 424 27.17 21.53 10.19
CA LYS A 424 28.24 22.52 10.35
C LYS A 424 28.87 22.92 9.01
N ILE A 425 28.96 21.98 8.06
CA ILE A 425 29.63 22.22 6.77
C ILE A 425 28.67 22.62 5.65
N LEU A 426 27.37 22.31 5.80
CA LEU A 426 26.31 22.63 4.85
C LEU A 426 25.23 23.46 5.54
N PRO A 427 25.25 24.80 5.40
CA PRO A 427 24.22 25.67 5.94
C PRO A 427 22.83 25.30 5.41
N GLY A 428 21.78 25.42 6.24
CA GLY A 428 20.40 25.15 5.84
C GLY A 428 19.97 23.69 5.90
N ILE A 429 20.90 22.75 6.06
CA ILE A 429 20.58 21.34 6.36
C ILE A 429 19.96 21.24 7.75
N ARG A 430 18.91 20.42 7.87
CA ARG A 430 18.40 19.93 9.15
C ARG A 430 18.18 18.43 9.08
N THR A 431 18.56 17.71 10.12
CA THR A 431 18.42 16.26 10.14
C THR A 431 18.15 15.73 11.53
N TYR A 432 17.47 14.60 11.60
CA TYR A 432 17.35 13.81 12.82
C TYR A 432 17.35 12.33 12.48
N MET A 433 17.95 11.51 13.35
CA MET A 433 17.95 10.05 13.23
C MET A 433 17.01 9.46 14.27
N ASP A 434 15.86 8.96 13.79
CA ASP A 434 14.78 8.41 14.61
C ASP A 434 15.14 7.02 15.18
N MET A 435 15.83 6.21 14.37
CA MET A 435 16.07 4.80 14.67
C MET A 435 17.46 4.33 14.24
N PRO A 436 18.04 3.36 14.96
CA PRO A 436 17.53 2.80 16.22
C PRO A 436 17.74 3.76 17.40
N LYS A 437 17.14 3.43 18.54
CA LYS A 437 17.46 4.08 19.81
C LYS A 437 18.95 3.84 20.17
N PRO A 438 19.61 4.75 20.91
CA PRO A 438 20.97 4.52 21.36
C PRO A 438 21.11 3.21 22.14
N LEU A 439 22.16 2.44 21.85
CA LEU A 439 22.45 1.14 22.47
C LEU A 439 21.34 0.10 22.29
N GLN A 440 20.59 0.17 21.20
CA GLN A 440 19.61 -0.87 20.85
C GLN A 440 20.29 -2.24 20.81
N ASP A 441 19.78 -3.17 21.60
CA ASP A 441 20.15 -4.57 21.57
C ASP A 441 19.32 -5.31 20.50
N VAL A 442 19.93 -6.26 19.80
CA VAL A 442 19.27 -7.08 18.78
C VAL A 442 19.59 -8.56 18.95
N TYR A 443 18.58 -9.40 18.72
CA TYR A 443 18.61 -10.84 18.99
C TYR A 443 18.11 -11.60 17.75
N TYR A 444 19.03 -12.10 16.93
CA TYR A 444 18.64 -12.72 15.67
C TYR A 444 17.99 -14.10 15.85
N ASN A 445 16.68 -14.19 15.61
CA ASN A 445 15.91 -15.42 15.52
C ASN A 445 15.54 -15.77 14.06
N PRO A 446 16.12 -16.82 13.46
CA PRO A 446 15.78 -17.24 12.10
C PRO A 446 14.32 -17.70 11.94
N LEU A 447 13.65 -18.14 13.03
CA LEU A 447 12.22 -18.43 12.98
C LEU A 447 11.38 -17.15 12.89
N ALA A 448 11.81 -16.02 13.46
CA ALA A 448 11.11 -14.75 13.31
C ALA A 448 11.12 -14.27 11.84
N ARG A 449 12.25 -14.44 11.15
CA ARG A 449 12.34 -14.23 9.68
C ARG A 449 11.35 -15.11 8.93
N ASP A 450 11.33 -16.40 9.26
CA ASP A 450 10.46 -17.38 8.61
C ASP A 450 8.98 -17.13 8.90
N TRP A 451 8.65 -16.67 10.12
CA TRP A 451 7.30 -16.27 10.52
C TRP A 451 6.82 -15.05 9.73
N ASN A 452 7.65 -14.02 9.59
CA ASN A 452 7.34 -12.86 8.73
C ASN A 452 7.12 -13.27 7.26
N ALA A 453 7.94 -14.19 6.74
CA ALA A 453 7.78 -14.71 5.39
C ALA A 453 6.47 -15.49 5.21
N TYR A 454 6.09 -16.33 6.18
CA TYR A 454 4.84 -17.06 6.17
C TYR A 454 3.62 -16.11 6.25
N ARG A 455 3.67 -15.11 7.14
CA ARG A 455 2.63 -14.07 7.24
C ARG A 455 2.42 -13.35 5.91
N ALA A 456 3.49 -13.03 5.19
CA ALA A 456 3.41 -12.43 3.85
C ALA A 456 2.88 -13.40 2.79
N ALA A 457 3.17 -14.69 2.91
CA ALA A 457 2.61 -15.72 2.04
C ALA A 457 1.09 -15.86 2.24
N GLN A 458 0.58 -15.72 3.47
CA GLN A 458 -0.88 -15.73 3.72
C GLN A 458 -1.59 -14.57 3.03
N VAL A 459 -1.05 -13.34 3.14
CA VAL A 459 -1.61 -12.15 2.47
C VAL A 459 -1.63 -12.37 0.96
N TYR A 460 -0.52 -12.84 0.37
CA TYR A 460 -0.46 -13.14 -1.06
C TYR A 460 -1.48 -14.20 -1.48
N ALA A 461 -1.53 -15.34 -0.78
CA ALA A 461 -2.39 -16.45 -1.13
C ALA A 461 -3.88 -16.08 -1.09
N PHE A 462 -4.28 -15.22 -0.15
CA PHE A 462 -5.66 -14.76 -0.05
C PHE A 462 -6.05 -13.83 -1.20
N LEU A 463 -5.19 -12.87 -1.57
CA LEU A 463 -5.40 -12.01 -2.74
C LEU A 463 -5.41 -12.82 -4.05
N ASP A 464 -4.52 -13.79 -4.19
CA ASP A 464 -4.50 -14.70 -5.35
C ASP A 464 -5.78 -15.53 -5.44
N GLY A 465 -6.25 -16.11 -4.33
CA GLY A 465 -7.52 -16.85 -4.30
C GLY A 465 -8.73 -15.99 -4.68
N PHE A 466 -8.76 -14.72 -4.26
CA PHE A 466 -9.78 -13.76 -4.68
C PHE A 466 -9.70 -13.44 -6.17
N TYR A 467 -8.49 -13.20 -6.69
CA TYR A 467 -8.25 -12.97 -8.10
C TYR A 467 -8.74 -14.15 -8.95
N GLU A 468 -8.38 -15.38 -8.58
CA GLU A 468 -8.80 -16.59 -9.30
C GLU A 468 -10.32 -16.73 -9.37
N ARG A 469 -11.01 -16.51 -8.26
CA ARG A 469 -12.47 -16.56 -8.21
C ARG A 469 -13.11 -15.46 -9.05
N ALA A 470 -12.58 -14.24 -8.99
CA ALA A 470 -13.05 -13.11 -9.81
C ALA A 470 -12.95 -13.42 -11.31
N VAL A 471 -11.79 -13.92 -11.77
CA VAL A 471 -11.58 -14.32 -13.17
C VAL A 471 -12.50 -15.47 -13.56
N LYS A 472 -12.59 -16.52 -12.73
CA LYS A 472 -13.46 -17.68 -12.97
C LYS A 472 -14.94 -17.29 -13.04
N ALA A 473 -15.35 -16.27 -12.29
CA ALA A 473 -16.70 -15.73 -12.29
C ALA A 473 -16.99 -14.76 -13.47
N GLY A 474 -16.00 -14.51 -14.33
CA GLY A 474 -16.15 -13.78 -15.59
C GLY A 474 -15.62 -12.34 -15.59
N LEU A 475 -14.90 -11.90 -14.54
CA LEU A 475 -14.27 -10.58 -14.57
C LEU A 475 -13.02 -10.59 -15.45
N PRO A 476 -12.77 -9.51 -16.23
CA PRO A 476 -11.63 -9.43 -17.13
C PRO A 476 -10.34 -9.23 -16.34
N ALA A 477 -9.41 -10.19 -16.46
CA ALA A 477 -8.14 -10.20 -15.74
C ALA A 477 -7.30 -8.92 -15.93
N ASP A 478 -7.35 -8.31 -17.11
CA ASP A 478 -6.64 -7.06 -17.43
C ASP A 478 -7.24 -5.81 -16.76
N LYS A 479 -8.36 -5.94 -16.04
CA LYS A 479 -8.95 -4.88 -15.22
C LYS A 479 -8.94 -5.19 -13.74
N LEU A 480 -8.36 -6.31 -13.29
CA LEU A 480 -8.29 -6.64 -11.87
C LEU A 480 -7.03 -6.03 -11.25
N TYR A 481 -7.25 -5.15 -10.27
CA TYR A 481 -6.19 -4.45 -9.56
C TYR A 481 -6.18 -4.89 -8.08
N SER A 482 -5.00 -4.97 -7.48
CA SER A 482 -4.89 -4.97 -6.02
C SER A 482 -5.27 -3.61 -5.44
N HIS A 483 -5.39 -3.52 -4.12
CA HIS A 483 -5.56 -2.27 -3.38
C HIS A 483 -4.63 -2.30 -2.17
N GLN A 484 -3.33 -2.07 -2.39
CA GLN A 484 -2.33 -2.31 -1.34
C GLN A 484 -1.66 -1.03 -0.86
N ILE A 485 -1.52 -0.93 0.46
CA ILE A 485 -0.62 0.00 1.12
C ILE A 485 0.84 -0.29 0.71
N VAL A 486 1.68 0.75 0.66
CA VAL A 486 3.12 0.66 0.36
C VAL A 486 3.93 1.11 1.58
N PRO A 487 4.11 0.28 2.62
CA PRO A 487 4.66 0.75 3.90
C PRO A 487 6.10 1.25 3.79
N ASN A 488 6.90 0.67 2.89
CA ASN A 488 8.31 1.02 2.73
C ASN A 488 8.53 2.46 2.22
N VAL A 489 7.49 3.14 1.71
CA VAL A 489 7.61 4.55 1.29
C VAL A 489 7.79 5.48 2.48
N ASN A 490 7.44 5.07 3.70
CA ASN A 490 7.58 5.89 4.91
C ASN A 490 8.80 5.44 5.72
N SER A 491 9.75 6.36 5.98
CA SER A 491 10.98 5.97 6.69
C SER A 491 10.76 5.61 8.16
N SER A 492 9.66 6.04 8.78
CA SER A 492 9.39 5.77 10.19
C SER A 492 8.57 4.50 10.45
N TRP A 493 8.01 3.86 9.41
CA TRP A 493 7.06 2.76 9.56
C TRP A 493 7.72 1.39 9.70
N ASN A 494 7.16 0.51 10.52
CA ASN A 494 7.52 -0.91 10.55
C ASN A 494 6.75 -1.68 9.47
N HIS A 495 7.34 -1.85 8.28
CA HIS A 495 6.69 -2.56 7.18
C HIS A 495 6.37 -4.04 7.49
N GLN A 496 7.09 -4.66 8.45
CA GLN A 496 6.85 -6.05 8.85
C GLN A 496 5.51 -6.26 9.57
N LEU A 497 4.91 -5.18 10.09
CA LEU A 497 3.57 -5.25 10.70
C LEU A 497 2.51 -5.66 9.67
N PHE A 498 2.62 -5.16 8.44
CA PHE A 498 1.65 -5.37 7.36
C PHE A 498 1.84 -6.71 6.64
N ALA A 499 3.09 -7.12 6.43
CA ALA A 499 3.46 -8.31 5.67
C ALA A 499 2.93 -8.32 4.22
N VAL A 500 3.10 -7.21 3.49
CA VAL A 500 2.51 -7.02 2.14
C VAL A 500 3.52 -7.10 0.99
N ASP A 501 4.82 -7.11 1.24
CA ASP A 501 5.86 -6.91 0.22
C ASP A 501 5.79 -7.86 -0.99
N THR A 502 5.32 -9.09 -0.79
CA THR A 502 5.13 -10.09 -1.86
C THR A 502 3.99 -9.71 -2.81
N THR A 503 2.97 -9.00 -2.32
CA THR A 503 1.83 -8.54 -3.14
C THR A 503 2.17 -7.34 -4.02
N LEU A 504 3.24 -6.62 -3.68
CA LEU A 504 3.69 -5.40 -4.34
C LEU A 504 4.68 -5.66 -5.49
N GLN A 505 4.96 -6.91 -5.83
CA GLN A 505 5.89 -7.26 -6.91
C GLN A 505 5.25 -7.04 -8.29
N GLY A 506 6.03 -6.69 -9.31
CA GLY A 506 5.47 -6.44 -10.66
C GLY A 506 5.12 -7.69 -11.47
N ASN A 507 5.39 -8.89 -10.95
CA ASN A 507 5.13 -10.18 -11.61
C ASN A 507 3.94 -10.95 -11.00
N THR A 508 3.00 -10.25 -10.37
CA THR A 508 1.75 -10.83 -9.86
C THR A 508 0.74 -11.09 -10.99
N ARG A 509 -0.32 -11.84 -10.70
CA ARG A 509 -1.39 -12.14 -11.67
C ARG A 509 -2.39 -10.99 -11.86
N TRP A 510 -2.51 -10.13 -10.87
CA TRP A 510 -3.29 -8.88 -10.91
C TRP A 510 -2.42 -7.71 -11.34
N LYS A 511 -3.07 -6.62 -11.76
CA LYS A 511 -2.40 -5.33 -11.92
C LYS A 511 -2.20 -4.68 -10.55
N GLN A 512 -1.12 -3.91 -10.41
CA GLN A 512 -0.82 -3.27 -9.13
C GLN A 512 -1.75 -2.08 -8.89
N GLY A 513 -2.46 -2.08 -7.76
CA GLY A 513 -3.03 -0.88 -7.17
C GLY A 513 -2.27 -0.52 -5.91
N LEU A 514 -1.69 0.68 -5.90
CA LEU A 514 -0.75 1.13 -4.88
C LEU A 514 -1.33 2.36 -4.20
N ASN A 515 -1.60 2.31 -2.90
CA ASN A 515 -2.11 3.47 -2.17
C ASN A 515 -1.00 4.48 -1.90
N MET A 516 -1.30 5.77 -2.08
CA MET A 516 -0.32 6.85 -2.05
C MET A 516 -0.85 8.04 -1.27
N TYR A 517 -0.19 8.33 -0.14
CA TYR A 517 -0.47 9.48 0.72
C TYR A 517 0.78 10.35 0.92
N GLY A 518 0.57 11.65 1.11
CA GLY A 518 1.64 12.59 1.40
C GLY A 518 2.69 12.62 0.28
N GLY A 519 3.94 12.39 0.64
CA GLY A 519 5.06 12.32 -0.30
C GLY A 519 5.02 11.14 -1.27
N ALA A 520 4.29 10.08 -0.94
CA ALA A 520 4.20 8.89 -1.80
C ALA A 520 3.55 9.18 -3.15
N THR A 521 2.72 10.22 -3.26
CA THR A 521 2.05 10.62 -4.52
C THR A 521 2.98 11.26 -5.54
N ASN A 522 4.17 11.70 -5.13
CA ASN A 522 5.17 12.23 -6.03
C ASN A 522 6.54 12.25 -5.34
N SER A 523 7.29 11.16 -5.43
CA SER A 523 8.66 11.09 -4.91
C SER A 523 9.61 10.33 -5.83
N PRO A 524 10.91 10.70 -5.87
CA PRO A 524 11.93 9.90 -6.55
C PRO A 524 11.98 8.44 -6.07
N TRP A 525 11.70 8.21 -4.79
CA TRP A 525 11.65 6.86 -4.22
C TRP A 525 10.51 6.04 -4.83
N MET A 526 9.29 6.58 -4.91
CA MET A 526 8.13 5.86 -5.47
C MET A 526 8.33 5.58 -6.96
N ASN A 527 8.87 6.54 -7.71
CA ASN A 527 9.20 6.35 -9.13
C ASN A 527 10.21 5.20 -9.31
N SER A 528 11.24 5.15 -8.46
CA SER A 528 12.24 4.08 -8.46
C SER A 528 11.62 2.74 -8.05
N PHE A 529 10.75 2.71 -7.05
CA PHE A 529 10.05 1.52 -6.58
C PHE A 529 9.23 0.86 -7.71
N ILE A 530 8.44 1.66 -8.44
CA ILE A 530 7.63 1.22 -9.58
C ILE A 530 8.53 0.70 -10.71
N ALA A 531 9.57 1.46 -11.07
CA ALA A 531 10.48 1.13 -12.17
C ALA A 531 11.29 -0.15 -11.91
N GLN A 532 11.89 -0.28 -10.72
CA GLN A 532 12.70 -1.45 -10.34
C GLN A 532 11.89 -2.75 -10.33
N ARG A 533 10.61 -2.66 -9.96
CA ARG A 533 9.69 -3.79 -9.97
C ARG A 533 9.06 -4.06 -11.34
N LYS A 534 9.38 -3.24 -12.36
CA LYS A 534 8.82 -3.34 -13.72
C LYS A 534 7.29 -3.30 -13.70
N ILE A 535 6.70 -2.52 -12.81
CA ILE A 535 5.26 -2.39 -12.70
C ILE A 535 4.77 -1.55 -13.89
N THR A 536 4.05 -2.19 -14.82
CA THR A 536 3.47 -1.53 -16.00
C THR A 536 1.95 -1.53 -15.93
N GLY A 537 1.30 -0.38 -16.13
CA GLY A 537 -0.16 -0.28 -16.16
C GLY A 537 -0.83 -0.52 -14.80
N TYR A 538 -0.39 0.24 -13.79
CA TYR A 538 -0.90 0.22 -12.41
C TYR A 538 -2.05 1.21 -12.19
N GLY A 539 -2.69 1.16 -11.03
CA GLY A 539 -3.66 2.15 -10.56
C GLY A 539 -3.25 2.68 -9.18
N VAL A 540 -3.88 3.77 -8.76
CA VAL A 540 -3.73 4.31 -7.41
C VAL A 540 -5.12 4.39 -6.76
N PRO A 541 -5.56 3.32 -6.06
CA PRO A 541 -6.87 3.24 -5.43
C PRO A 541 -7.12 4.30 -4.36
N GLU A 542 -6.06 4.87 -3.80
CA GLU A 542 -6.12 6.02 -2.91
C GLU A 542 -4.97 6.99 -3.23
N PHE A 543 -5.30 8.17 -3.75
CA PHE A 543 -4.34 9.17 -4.23
C PHE A 543 -4.51 10.50 -3.51
N ASN A 544 -3.62 10.77 -2.55
CA ASN A 544 -3.89 11.75 -1.51
C ASN A 544 -2.64 12.58 -1.15
N PRO A 545 -2.31 13.65 -1.90
CA PRO A 545 -1.03 14.34 -1.73
C PRO A 545 -0.82 15.04 -0.39
N GLN A 546 -1.87 15.50 0.29
CA GLN A 546 -1.83 16.14 1.62
C GLN A 546 -0.79 17.27 1.74
N GLN A 547 -0.64 18.09 0.70
CA GLN A 547 0.38 19.14 0.60
C GLN A 547 -0.24 20.50 0.29
N TRP A 548 0.26 21.55 0.92
CA TRP A 548 -0.28 22.92 0.81
C TRP A 548 0.79 24.01 0.78
N LYS A 549 2.04 23.72 1.15
CA LYS A 549 3.12 24.71 1.29
C LYS A 549 3.77 25.13 -0.03
N ARG A 550 3.55 24.39 -1.12
CA ARG A 550 4.04 24.71 -2.47
C ARG A 550 2.88 24.70 -3.45
N GLU A 551 2.85 25.67 -4.34
CA GLU A 551 1.89 25.70 -5.44
C GLU A 551 2.19 24.63 -6.49
N GLY A 552 1.16 24.19 -7.22
CA GLY A 552 1.30 23.24 -8.34
C GLY A 552 1.61 21.79 -7.98
N VAL A 553 1.87 21.46 -6.71
CA VAL A 553 2.27 20.10 -6.30
C VAL A 553 1.26 19.01 -6.66
N HIS A 554 -0.04 19.32 -6.57
CA HIS A 554 -1.11 18.38 -6.90
C HIS A 554 -1.16 18.08 -8.41
N LEU A 555 -1.06 19.12 -9.24
CA LEU A 555 -1.02 18.97 -10.69
C LEU A 555 0.21 18.16 -11.12
N ALA A 556 1.39 18.52 -10.58
CA ALA A 556 2.63 17.81 -10.86
C ALA A 556 2.54 16.33 -10.45
N ALA A 557 1.97 16.03 -9.28
CA ALA A 557 1.78 14.65 -8.83
C ALA A 557 0.90 13.84 -9.79
N MET A 558 -0.26 14.37 -10.20
CA MET A 558 -1.12 13.69 -11.18
C MET A 558 -0.45 13.53 -12.55
N GLN A 559 0.27 14.55 -13.03
CA GLN A 559 1.03 14.49 -14.29
C GLN A 559 2.14 13.44 -14.24
N THR A 560 2.86 13.31 -13.11
CA THR A 560 3.85 12.25 -12.90
C THR A 560 3.23 10.88 -13.13
N HIS A 561 2.08 10.60 -12.52
CA HIS A 561 1.43 9.28 -12.66
C HIS A 561 0.80 9.04 -14.03
N MET A 562 0.19 10.07 -14.63
CA MET A 562 -0.27 10.01 -16.03
C MET A 562 0.88 9.64 -16.98
N ASN A 563 2.04 10.29 -16.83
CA ASN A 563 3.21 10.07 -17.67
C ASN A 563 3.91 8.74 -17.36
N ALA A 564 3.86 8.28 -16.11
CA ALA A 564 4.42 6.98 -15.69
C ALA A 564 3.52 5.78 -16.05
N GLY A 565 2.38 6.00 -16.73
CA GLY A 565 1.51 4.94 -17.22
C GLY A 565 0.53 4.38 -16.18
N ALA A 566 0.17 5.18 -15.17
CA ALA A 566 -0.97 4.87 -14.32
C ALA A 566 -2.25 4.85 -15.17
N ARG A 567 -3.12 3.87 -14.92
CA ARG A 567 -4.44 3.76 -15.57
C ARG A 567 -5.44 4.72 -14.93
N PHE A 568 -5.40 4.82 -13.62
CA PHE A 568 -6.28 5.69 -12.85
C PHE A 568 -5.64 6.12 -11.53
N ILE A 569 -6.15 7.21 -10.99
CA ILE A 569 -6.00 7.62 -9.59
C ILE A 569 -7.39 7.78 -8.98
N ALA A 570 -7.52 7.54 -7.68
CA ALA A 570 -8.74 7.75 -6.92
C ALA A 570 -8.47 8.74 -5.77
N PRO A 571 -8.75 10.04 -5.99
CA PRO A 571 -8.69 11.07 -4.95
C PRO A 571 -9.65 10.81 -3.79
N TYR A 572 -9.29 11.26 -2.58
CA TYR A 572 -10.05 11.18 -1.32
C TYR A 572 -11.56 10.96 -1.48
N TYR A 573 -12.33 12.04 -1.51
CA TYR A 573 -13.73 12.02 -1.85
C TYR A 573 -14.24 13.43 -2.16
N PHE A 574 -15.37 13.45 -2.86
CA PHE A 574 -16.27 14.59 -2.93
C PHE A 574 -17.58 14.21 -2.27
N SER A 575 -18.34 15.19 -1.76
CA SER A 575 -19.69 14.94 -1.25
C SER A 575 -20.73 15.64 -2.09
N VAL A 576 -21.77 14.89 -2.51
CA VAL A 576 -23.01 15.48 -3.03
C VAL A 576 -24.13 15.46 -1.98
N VAL A 577 -23.80 15.12 -0.73
CA VAL A 577 -24.74 15.10 0.39
C VAL A 577 -25.11 16.53 0.78
N PRO A 578 -26.41 16.89 0.79
CA PRO A 578 -26.86 18.18 1.29
C PRO A 578 -26.42 18.45 2.73
N GLN A 579 -26.03 19.69 3.04
CA GLN A 579 -25.55 20.09 4.36
C GLN A 579 -26.50 19.71 5.51
N ARG A 580 -27.82 19.71 5.27
CA ARG A 580 -28.82 19.32 6.28
C ARG A 580 -28.72 17.86 6.76
N PHE A 581 -28.08 17.00 5.98
CA PHE A 581 -27.82 15.60 6.33
C PHE A 581 -26.42 15.38 6.87
N LYS A 582 -25.49 16.31 6.63
CA LYS A 582 -24.14 16.24 7.20
C LYS A 582 -24.25 16.54 8.70
N ALA A 583 -23.63 15.70 9.53
CA ALA A 583 -23.52 15.99 10.95
C ALA A 583 -22.70 17.29 11.14
N ASN A 584 -23.12 18.17 12.05
CA ASN A 584 -22.39 19.40 12.40
C ASN A 584 -21.08 19.12 13.19
N VAL A 585 -20.61 17.88 13.23
CA VAL A 585 -19.43 17.47 13.98
C VAL A 585 -18.25 17.37 13.02
N GLU A 586 -17.19 18.12 13.31
CA GLU A 586 -15.93 17.99 12.58
C GLU A 586 -15.30 16.62 12.89
N GLN A 587 -15.19 15.78 11.86
CA GLN A 587 -14.40 14.55 11.91
C GLN A 587 -13.11 14.76 11.11
N ASP A 588 -12.03 14.05 11.45
CA ASP A 588 -10.75 14.15 10.73
C ASP A 588 -10.88 13.84 9.22
N VAL A 589 -11.88 13.03 8.84
CA VAL A 589 -12.24 12.74 7.45
C VAL A 589 -12.69 14.00 6.69
N ASN A 590 -13.28 14.99 7.36
CA ASN A 590 -13.74 16.23 6.72
C ASN A 590 -12.57 17.08 6.21
N ARG A 591 -11.35 16.89 6.75
CA ARG A 591 -10.14 17.55 6.23
C ARG A 591 -9.82 17.13 4.79
N MET A 592 -10.31 15.95 4.40
CA MET A 592 -10.00 15.28 3.15
C MET A 592 -11.07 15.49 2.08
N GLU A 593 -12.19 16.17 2.40
CA GLU A 593 -13.23 16.51 1.41
C GLU A 593 -12.66 17.48 0.36
N LEU A 594 -12.71 17.09 -0.92
CA LEU A 594 -12.28 17.93 -2.02
C LEU A 594 -13.39 18.92 -2.37
N ALA A 595 -13.21 20.16 -1.93
CA ALA A 595 -14.15 21.25 -2.15
C ALA A 595 -13.39 22.57 -2.39
N PRO A 596 -13.94 23.52 -3.16
CA PRO A 596 -13.27 24.78 -3.48
C PRO A 596 -12.97 25.66 -2.26
N ASP A 597 -13.66 25.42 -1.15
CA ASP A 597 -13.62 26.16 0.12
C ASP A 597 -12.97 25.37 1.28
N ASN A 598 -12.39 24.20 1.03
CA ASN A 598 -11.69 23.40 2.06
C ASN A 598 -10.16 23.48 1.93
N PRO A 599 -9.47 24.40 2.63
CA PRO A 599 -8.01 24.54 2.52
C PRO A 599 -7.22 23.48 3.30
N LYS A 600 -7.89 22.64 4.11
CA LYS A 600 -7.23 21.70 5.01
C LYS A 600 -6.46 20.67 4.19
N ASP A 601 -5.20 20.45 4.57
CA ASP A 601 -4.26 19.55 3.88
C ASP A 601 -4.15 19.76 2.35
N GLY A 602 -4.51 20.95 1.84
CA GLY A 602 -4.44 21.30 0.42
C GLY A 602 -5.62 20.81 -0.44
N SER A 603 -6.74 20.43 0.17
CA SER A 603 -7.91 19.88 -0.53
C SER A 603 -8.50 20.82 -1.60
N ASP A 604 -8.56 22.13 -1.36
CA ASP A 604 -9.02 23.13 -2.33
C ASP A 604 -8.06 23.27 -3.53
N LYS A 605 -6.75 23.19 -3.27
CA LYS A 605 -5.71 23.19 -4.32
C LYS A 605 -5.80 21.92 -5.15
N PHE A 606 -6.07 20.77 -4.52
CA PHE A 606 -6.23 19.51 -5.23
C PHE A 606 -7.50 19.51 -6.10
N TYR A 607 -8.62 20.01 -5.56
CA TYR A 607 -9.86 20.25 -6.31
C TYR A 607 -9.60 21.05 -7.60
N ARG A 608 -8.88 22.17 -7.49
CA ARG A 608 -8.56 23.03 -8.65
C ARG A 608 -7.63 22.32 -9.64
N ALA A 609 -6.63 21.59 -9.15
CA ALA A 609 -5.69 20.85 -9.99
C ALA A 609 -6.39 19.76 -10.83
N ILE A 610 -7.41 19.08 -10.28
CA ILE A 610 -8.22 18.10 -11.03
C ILE A 610 -8.90 18.78 -12.22
N ILE A 611 -9.54 19.93 -12.01
CA ILE A 611 -10.20 20.71 -13.08
C ILE A 611 -9.18 21.18 -14.11
N GLU A 612 -8.01 21.64 -13.66
CA GLU A 612 -6.94 22.10 -14.54
C GLU A 612 -6.42 20.97 -15.44
N LEU A 613 -6.16 19.78 -14.88
CA LEU A 613 -5.67 18.64 -15.65
C LEU A 613 -6.73 18.08 -16.61
N ALA A 614 -8.00 18.08 -16.22
CA ALA A 614 -9.10 17.61 -17.06
C ALA A 614 -9.40 18.52 -18.26
N LYS A 615 -8.91 19.77 -18.25
CA LYS A 615 -9.02 20.70 -19.39
C LYS A 615 -7.95 20.49 -20.47
N GLN A 616 -6.89 19.74 -20.18
CA GLN A 616 -5.77 19.44 -21.08
C GLN A 616 -6.11 18.25 -21.98
#